data_AF-A0A8T5QTM4-F1
#
_entry.id   AF-A0A8T5QTM4-F1
#
_cell.length_a   1.000
_cell.length_b   1.000
_cell.length_c   1.000
_cell.angle_alpha   90.00
_cell.angle_beta   90.00
_cell.angle_gamma   90.00
#
_symmetry.space_group_name_H-M   'P 1'
#
loop_
_entity.id
_entity.type
_entity.pdbx_description
1 polymer ?
#
loop_
_entity_poly.entity_id
_entity_poly.type
_entity_poly.pdbx_seq_one_letter_code
_entity_poly.pdbx_strand_id
1 'polypeptide(L)'
;MPKQALIRFAEIAKGFDDYERLKLILFAAGIKPATYVILKIDPKNLSEKFRFEKRLKDLGVVFVESRMRSYEVIDRIVKNKIHWKIQGVWIGYDLFKSKKELKMFKSYVTAIRKQKHNKADKLGGKLYDYPQCCIKEYTKEQDLDYLKKKFTYNKYYKRLHDSVRKYPFVMHTPCNSSCKKTAKLNIKYKNAVKKFAPHFYKKFSSKKVYKTDLIVDTPSDIFVNGKSIWPAKSILEYSVIAKKKYEGHNYIYTHLSKKFYDLGTVVDAKVTMQYRYADIKVSKVKKELKNLTHIRKFFVVGRKF
;
A
#
# COMPACT_ATOMS: atom_id res chain seq x y z
N MET A 1 0.82 12.33 28.45
CA MET A 1 1.81 12.29 27.35
C MET A 1 1.11 12.43 25.99
N PRO A 2 1.27 13.58 25.29
CA PRO A 2 0.61 13.89 24.00
C PRO A 2 0.69 12.77 22.95
N LYS A 3 1.83 12.07 22.89
CA LYS A 3 2.11 10.96 21.94
C LYS A 3 1.14 9.77 22.08
N GLN A 4 0.70 9.46 23.30
CA GLN A 4 -0.12 8.28 23.56
C GLN A 4 -1.57 8.47 23.11
N ALA A 5 -2.06 9.71 23.05
CA ALA A 5 -3.41 10.00 22.59
C ALA A 5 -3.59 9.71 21.09
N LEU A 6 -2.60 10.05 20.26
CA LEU A 6 -2.66 9.79 18.81
C LEU A 6 -2.51 8.30 18.50
N ILE A 7 -1.70 7.57 19.29
CA ILE A 7 -1.56 6.11 19.16
C ILE A 7 -2.86 5.41 19.54
N ARG A 8 -3.48 5.80 20.67
CA ARG A 8 -4.80 5.27 21.05
C ARG A 8 -5.84 5.54 19.98
N PHE A 9 -5.87 6.76 19.41
CA PHE A 9 -6.75 7.07 18.29
C PHE A 9 -6.49 6.14 17.10
N ALA A 10 -5.22 5.95 16.72
CA ALA A 10 -4.86 5.06 15.63
C ALA A 10 -5.39 3.64 15.87
N GLU A 11 -5.23 3.09 17.08
CA GLU A 11 -5.67 1.73 17.42
C GLU A 11 -7.20 1.55 17.35
N ILE A 12 -8.00 2.57 17.73
CA ILE A 12 -9.47 2.45 17.79
C ILE A 12 -10.19 2.91 16.51
N ALA A 13 -9.58 3.80 15.72
CA ALA A 13 -10.24 4.41 14.56
C ALA A 13 -10.52 3.37 13.46
N LYS A 14 -11.76 3.28 12.98
CA LYS A 14 -12.18 2.33 11.95
C LYS A 14 -11.67 2.71 10.57
N GLY A 15 -11.41 4.00 10.34
CA GLY A 15 -11.01 4.54 9.05
C GLY A 15 -9.56 4.28 8.66
N PHE A 16 -8.73 3.83 9.59
CA PHE A 16 -7.37 3.39 9.29
C PHE A 16 -7.33 1.88 9.05
N ASP A 17 -6.87 1.48 7.86
CA ASP A 17 -6.37 0.12 7.68
C ASP A 17 -5.05 -0.09 8.43
N ASP A 18 -4.60 -1.33 8.53
CA ASP A 18 -3.41 -1.67 9.33
C ASP A 18 -2.14 -0.96 8.83
N TYR A 19 -2.05 -0.60 7.55
CA TYR A 19 -0.89 0.12 7.04
C TYR A 19 -0.89 1.59 7.46
N GLU A 20 -2.03 2.25 7.33
CA GLU A 20 -2.16 3.65 7.71
C GLU A 20 -2.06 3.82 9.24
N ARG A 21 -2.59 2.85 9.99
CA ARG A 21 -2.41 2.74 11.45
C ARG A 21 -0.92 2.60 11.82
N LEU A 22 -0.18 1.71 11.16
CA LEU A 22 1.25 1.54 11.38
C LEU A 22 2.01 2.86 11.15
N LYS A 23 1.73 3.56 10.04
CA LYS A 23 2.37 4.86 9.75
C LYS A 23 2.08 5.90 10.82
N LEU A 24 0.83 6.01 11.25
CA LEU A 24 0.42 6.97 12.29
C LEU A 24 1.08 6.66 13.64
N ILE A 25 1.17 5.39 14.02
CA ILE A 25 1.86 4.95 15.24
C ILE A 25 3.35 5.34 15.18
N LEU A 26 4.03 5.08 14.05
CA LEU A 26 5.45 5.42 13.90
C LEU A 26 5.69 6.94 13.93
N PHE A 27 4.78 7.73 13.36
CA PHE A 27 4.82 9.19 13.44
C PHE A 27 4.64 9.67 14.88
N ALA A 28 3.59 9.20 15.56
CA ALA A 28 3.28 9.55 16.94
C ALA A 28 4.39 9.13 17.93
N ALA A 29 5.05 7.99 17.67
CA ALA A 29 6.20 7.52 18.43
C ALA A 29 7.46 8.38 18.23
N GLY A 30 7.42 9.36 17.32
CA GLY A 30 8.56 10.23 17.03
C GLY A 30 9.63 9.57 16.16
N ILE A 31 9.35 8.40 15.60
CA ILE A 31 10.34 7.60 14.85
C ILE A 31 10.43 8.02 13.39
N LYS A 32 9.33 8.46 12.81
CA LYS A 32 9.28 9.06 11.47
C LYS A 32 9.14 10.59 11.57
N PRO A 33 9.95 11.38 10.86
CA PRO A 33 9.82 12.84 10.87
C PRO A 33 8.54 13.30 10.15
N ALA A 34 8.29 12.81 8.94
CA ALA A 34 7.05 13.05 8.20
C ALA A 34 6.40 11.74 7.74
N THR A 35 5.10 11.76 7.49
CA THR A 35 4.39 10.63 6.88
C THR A 35 3.12 11.10 6.18
N TYR A 36 2.69 10.33 5.18
CA TYR A 36 1.37 10.46 4.56
C TYR A 36 0.47 9.32 5.07
N VAL A 37 -0.68 9.66 5.68
CA VAL A 37 -1.69 8.69 6.12
C VAL A 37 -3.01 8.89 5.39
N ILE A 38 -3.72 7.80 5.15
CA ILE A 38 -5.07 7.84 4.55
C ILE A 38 -6.11 7.49 5.62
N LEU A 39 -7.08 8.38 5.84
CA LEU A 39 -8.26 8.12 6.65
C LEU A 39 -9.46 7.84 5.74
N LYS A 40 -10.07 6.65 5.85
CA LYS A 40 -11.31 6.30 5.15
C LYS A 40 -12.52 6.69 5.99
N ILE A 41 -13.48 7.36 5.38
CA ILE A 41 -14.75 7.76 5.98
C ILE A 41 -15.88 7.10 5.20
N ASP A 42 -16.73 6.38 5.93
CA ASP A 42 -17.96 5.76 5.48
C ASP A 42 -19.07 5.97 6.54
N PRO A 43 -20.31 5.52 6.27
CA PRO A 43 -21.43 5.73 7.21
C PRO A 43 -21.19 5.20 8.63
N LYS A 44 -20.24 4.28 8.85
CA LYS A 44 -19.95 3.68 10.15
C LYS A 44 -18.98 4.51 10.99
N ASN A 45 -18.36 5.56 10.42
CA ASN A 45 -17.33 6.36 11.09
C ASN A 45 -17.28 7.84 10.65
N LEU A 46 -18.44 8.43 10.31
CA LEU A 46 -18.57 9.82 9.84
C LEU A 46 -17.85 10.87 10.71
N SER A 47 -17.81 10.67 12.03
CA SER A 47 -17.18 11.61 12.96
C SER A 47 -15.65 11.54 13.02
N GLU A 48 -15.02 10.52 12.42
CA GLU A 48 -13.58 10.29 12.58
C GLU A 48 -12.73 11.39 11.95
N LYS A 49 -13.16 12.03 10.85
CA LYS A 49 -12.45 13.18 10.26
C LYS A 49 -12.25 14.28 11.30
N PHE A 50 -13.37 14.76 11.88
CA PHE A 50 -13.36 15.83 12.86
C PHE A 50 -12.54 15.45 14.10
N ARG A 51 -12.75 14.23 14.63
CA ARG A 51 -12.01 13.75 15.81
C ARG A 51 -10.51 13.64 15.54
N PHE A 52 -10.13 13.19 14.36
CA PHE A 52 -8.72 13.08 13.96
C PHE A 52 -8.08 14.46 13.85
N GLU A 53 -8.70 15.40 13.13
CA GLU A 53 -8.17 16.75 12.95
C GLU A 53 -8.10 17.54 14.25
N LYS A 54 -9.14 17.44 15.10
CA LYS A 54 -9.10 18.02 16.44
C LYS A 54 -7.92 17.48 17.22
N ARG A 55 -7.72 16.15 17.21
CA ARG A 55 -6.57 15.52 17.88
C ARG A 55 -5.23 16.00 17.34
N LEU A 56 -5.08 16.16 16.02
CA LEU A 56 -3.85 16.68 15.42
C LEU A 56 -3.58 18.12 15.88
N LYS A 57 -4.62 18.97 15.89
CA LYS A 57 -4.53 20.37 16.37
C LYS A 57 -4.16 20.45 17.85
N ASP A 58 -4.84 19.69 18.71
CA ASP A 58 -4.57 19.63 20.15
C ASP A 58 -3.12 19.20 20.47
N LEU A 59 -2.52 18.40 19.58
CA LEU A 59 -1.15 17.91 19.70
C LEU A 59 -0.11 18.79 18.99
N GLY A 60 -0.53 19.92 18.39
CA GLY A 60 0.36 20.80 17.63
C GLY A 60 0.96 20.16 16.38
N VAL A 61 0.34 19.09 15.85
CA VAL A 61 0.81 18.44 14.63
C VAL A 61 0.47 19.34 13.45
N VAL A 62 1.49 19.66 12.64
CA VAL A 62 1.31 20.39 11.39
C VAL A 62 0.87 19.40 10.31
N PHE A 63 -0.21 19.70 9.58
CA PHE A 63 -0.68 18.82 8.52
C PHE A 63 -1.23 19.55 7.30
N VAL A 64 -1.26 18.85 6.17
CA VAL A 64 -1.94 19.26 4.93
C VAL A 64 -2.92 18.17 4.52
N GLU A 65 -4.18 18.53 4.33
CA GLU A 65 -5.26 17.64 3.88
C GLU A 65 -5.29 17.58 2.33
N SER A 66 -5.46 16.38 1.77
CA SER A 66 -5.73 16.20 0.34
C SER A 66 -7.20 16.43 0.01
N ARG A 67 -7.53 16.59 -1.27
CA ARG A 67 -8.92 16.47 -1.71
C ARG A 67 -9.47 15.08 -1.36
N MET A 68 -10.73 15.03 -0.92
CA MET A 68 -11.46 13.79 -0.74
C MET A 68 -11.56 13.03 -2.07
N ARG A 69 -11.41 11.71 -2.03
CA ARG A 69 -11.62 10.84 -3.19
C ARG A 69 -12.46 9.63 -2.77
N SER A 70 -13.37 9.18 -3.63
CA SER A 70 -14.11 7.94 -3.38
C SER A 70 -13.17 6.74 -3.35
N TYR A 71 -13.48 5.74 -2.52
CA TYR A 71 -12.92 4.40 -2.66
C TYR A 71 -14.01 3.38 -2.89
N GLU A 72 -13.64 2.35 -3.65
CA GLU A 72 -14.50 1.24 -4.00
C GLU A 72 -14.12 -0.01 -3.21
N VAL A 73 -15.10 -0.87 -2.99
CA VAL A 73 -14.90 -2.23 -2.49
C VAL A 73 -15.63 -3.20 -3.39
N ILE A 74 -15.13 -4.42 -3.48
CA ILE A 74 -15.89 -5.52 -4.08
C ILE A 74 -17.07 -5.83 -3.15
N ASP A 75 -18.28 -5.59 -3.65
CA ASP A 75 -19.52 -5.87 -2.94
C ASP A 75 -19.83 -7.37 -2.94
N ARG A 76 -19.77 -7.94 -4.15
CA ARG A 76 -20.09 -9.33 -4.46
C ARG A 76 -19.44 -9.80 -5.76
N ILE A 77 -19.33 -11.11 -5.91
CA ILE A 77 -18.85 -11.78 -7.13
C ILE A 77 -19.93 -12.76 -7.55
N VAL A 78 -20.49 -12.59 -8.75
CA VAL A 78 -21.59 -13.42 -9.28
C VAL A 78 -21.16 -13.96 -10.65
N LYS A 79 -21.05 -15.29 -10.75
CA LYS A 79 -20.53 -15.96 -11.96
C LYS A 79 -19.15 -15.38 -12.37
N ASN A 80 -19.05 -14.74 -13.53
CA ASN A 80 -17.87 -14.08 -14.10
C ASN A 80 -17.86 -12.55 -13.88
N LYS A 81 -18.75 -12.00 -13.05
CA LYS A 81 -18.90 -10.56 -12.81
C LYS A 81 -18.44 -10.18 -11.41
N ILE A 82 -17.47 -9.29 -11.31
CA ILE A 82 -16.98 -8.70 -10.06
C ILE A 82 -17.66 -7.35 -9.89
N HIS A 83 -18.55 -7.24 -8.90
CA HIS A 83 -19.31 -6.02 -8.66
C HIS A 83 -18.61 -5.14 -7.62
N TRP A 84 -18.31 -3.91 -8.03
CA TRP A 84 -17.71 -2.88 -7.20
C TRP A 84 -18.77 -1.87 -6.79
N LYS A 85 -18.64 -1.35 -5.57
CA LYS A 85 -19.44 -0.23 -5.08
C LYS A 85 -18.56 0.80 -4.41
N ILE A 86 -18.95 2.06 -4.53
CA ILE A 86 -18.40 3.14 -3.70
C ILE A 86 -18.81 2.85 -2.25
N GLN A 87 -17.84 2.70 -1.36
CA GLN A 87 -18.08 2.46 0.07
C GLN A 87 -18.04 3.75 0.88
N GLY A 88 -17.25 4.72 0.43
CA GLY A 88 -17.04 5.98 1.12
C GLY A 88 -15.99 6.84 0.43
N VAL A 89 -15.44 7.79 1.18
CA VAL A 89 -14.34 8.66 0.74
C VAL A 89 -13.09 8.38 1.56
N TRP A 90 -11.94 8.67 0.99
CA TRP A 90 -10.69 8.71 1.72
C TRP A 90 -10.06 10.09 1.62
N ILE A 91 -9.37 10.45 2.70
CA ILE A 91 -8.70 11.73 2.87
C ILE A 91 -7.24 11.44 3.20
N GLY A 92 -6.34 12.01 2.41
CA GLY A 92 -4.91 11.96 2.65
C GLY A 92 -4.48 13.08 3.59
N TYR A 93 -3.59 12.76 4.53
CA TYR A 93 -2.99 13.73 5.43
C TYR A 93 -1.47 13.59 5.39
N ASP A 94 -0.80 14.62 4.89
CA ASP A 94 0.64 14.78 5.09
C ASP A 94 0.86 15.36 6.48
N LEU A 95 1.51 14.60 7.36
CA LEU A 95 1.80 14.95 8.75
C LEU A 95 3.26 15.33 8.92
N PHE A 96 3.50 16.44 9.62
CA PHE A 96 4.81 17.02 9.88
C PHE A 96 4.98 17.31 11.37
N LYS A 97 6.18 17.08 11.89
CA LYS A 97 6.56 17.47 13.26
C LYS A 97 6.92 18.94 13.38
N SER A 98 7.23 19.61 12.28
CA SER A 98 7.67 21.01 12.32
C SER A 98 7.28 21.82 11.08
N LYS A 99 7.24 23.15 11.24
CA LYS A 99 7.10 24.10 10.13
C LYS A 99 8.26 23.99 9.12
N LYS A 100 9.45 23.56 9.56
CA LYS A 100 10.61 23.31 8.69
C LYS A 100 10.35 22.18 7.69
N GLU A 101 9.78 21.08 8.17
CA GLU A 101 9.38 19.95 7.31
C GLU A 101 8.26 20.35 6.35
N LEU A 102 7.25 21.11 6.80
CA LEU A 102 6.23 21.66 5.91
C LEU A 102 6.83 22.54 4.79
N LYS A 103 7.83 23.38 5.09
CA LYS A 103 8.53 24.19 4.08
C LYS A 103 9.27 23.32 3.06
N MET A 104 9.89 22.24 3.52
CA MET A 104 10.54 21.25 2.65
C MET A 104 9.52 20.54 1.76
N PHE A 105 8.36 20.15 2.31
CA PHE A 105 7.27 19.56 1.56
C PHE A 105 6.71 20.50 0.48
N LYS A 106 6.49 21.79 0.78
CA LYS A 106 6.11 22.79 -0.23
C LYS A 106 7.12 22.87 -1.37
N SER A 107 8.41 22.77 -1.05
CA SER A 107 9.49 22.75 -2.05
C SER A 107 9.48 21.48 -2.90
N TYR A 108 9.20 20.34 -2.27
CA TYR A 108 9.00 19.04 -2.94
C TYR A 108 7.81 19.08 -3.92
N VAL A 109 6.63 19.53 -3.47
CA VAL A 109 5.44 19.70 -4.32
C VAL A 109 5.71 20.65 -5.47
N THR A 110 6.43 21.75 -5.23
CA THR A 110 6.84 22.68 -6.28
C THR A 110 7.75 22.01 -7.33
N ALA A 111 8.68 21.16 -6.88
CA ALA A 111 9.55 20.42 -7.80
C ALA A 111 8.76 19.43 -8.67
N ILE A 112 7.76 18.73 -8.11
CA ILE A 112 6.86 17.84 -8.87
C ILE A 112 6.10 18.64 -9.93
N ARG A 113 5.48 19.76 -9.55
CA ARG A 113 4.69 20.59 -10.48
C ARG A 113 5.53 21.12 -11.64
N LYS A 114 6.81 21.35 -11.41
CA LYS A 114 7.78 21.78 -12.44
C LYS A 114 8.44 20.60 -13.18
N GLN A 115 7.94 19.38 -13.01
CA GLN A 115 8.47 18.14 -13.61
C GLN A 115 9.97 17.90 -13.32
N LYS A 116 10.48 18.44 -12.19
CA LYS A 116 11.88 18.25 -11.75
C LYS A 116 12.01 16.98 -10.91
N HIS A 117 11.72 15.83 -11.52
CA HIS A 117 11.62 14.52 -10.85
C HIS A 117 12.84 14.18 -9.97
N ASN A 118 14.06 14.31 -10.49
CA ASN A 118 15.29 14.07 -9.73
C ASN A 118 15.41 14.94 -8.45
N LYS A 119 14.96 16.20 -8.51
CA LYS A 119 14.95 17.10 -7.35
C LYS A 119 13.84 16.71 -6.37
N ALA A 120 12.66 16.37 -6.89
CA ALA A 120 11.53 15.92 -6.10
C ALA A 120 11.87 14.65 -5.31
N ASP A 121 12.46 13.63 -5.94
CA ASP A 121 12.81 12.37 -5.29
C ASP A 121 13.83 12.55 -4.17
N LYS A 122 14.85 13.38 -4.40
CA LYS A 122 15.84 13.73 -3.37
C LYS A 122 15.20 14.46 -2.19
N LEU A 123 14.26 15.37 -2.45
CA LEU A 123 13.53 16.09 -1.39
C LEU A 123 12.59 15.14 -0.62
N GLY A 124 11.82 14.32 -1.32
CA GLY A 124 10.92 13.33 -0.70
C GLY A 124 11.68 12.33 0.15
N GLY A 125 12.77 11.77 -0.36
CA GLY A 125 13.61 10.85 0.39
C GLY A 125 14.20 11.46 1.67
N LYS A 126 14.58 12.74 1.64
CA LYS A 126 14.99 13.48 2.86
C LYS A 126 13.82 13.70 3.82
N LEU A 127 12.66 14.12 3.31
CA LEU A 127 11.47 14.40 4.09
C LEU A 127 10.99 13.17 4.88
N TYR A 128 11.05 11.98 4.26
CA TYR A 128 10.61 10.73 4.86
C TYR A 128 11.73 9.91 5.52
N ASP A 129 12.95 10.47 5.62
CA ASP A 129 14.13 9.83 6.22
C ASP A 129 14.49 8.47 5.60
N TYR A 130 14.43 8.38 4.28
CA TYR A 130 14.80 7.16 3.56
C TYR A 130 16.33 7.06 3.43
N PRO A 131 16.91 5.84 3.48
CA PRO A 131 18.35 5.67 3.29
C PRO A 131 18.81 6.23 1.94
N GLN A 132 19.91 6.99 1.94
CA GLN A 132 20.45 7.61 0.71
C GLN A 132 20.71 6.62 -0.43
N CYS A 133 21.10 5.38 -0.13
CA CYS A 133 21.26 4.34 -1.15
C CYS A 133 19.92 3.95 -1.80
N CYS A 134 18.82 3.94 -1.06
CA CYS A 134 17.49 3.63 -1.58
C CYS A 134 16.97 4.78 -2.45
N ILE A 135 17.20 6.03 -2.03
CA ILE A 135 16.85 7.22 -2.83
C ILE A 135 17.61 7.21 -4.17
N LYS A 136 18.93 6.98 -4.14
CA LYS A 136 19.76 6.91 -5.36
C LYS A 136 19.28 5.83 -6.32
N GLU A 137 18.95 4.64 -5.82
CA GLU A 137 18.45 3.56 -6.67
C GLU A 137 17.06 3.89 -7.23
N TYR A 138 16.14 4.40 -6.40
CA TYR A 138 14.80 4.79 -6.84
C TYR A 138 14.83 5.83 -7.96
N THR A 139 15.69 6.84 -7.86
CA THR A 139 15.87 7.85 -8.91
C THR A 139 16.40 7.25 -10.22
N LYS A 140 17.29 6.25 -10.16
CA LYS A 140 17.73 5.54 -11.37
C LYS A 140 16.62 4.68 -11.97
N GLU A 141 15.79 4.07 -11.13
CA GLU A 141 14.66 3.24 -11.56
C GLU A 141 13.52 4.03 -12.20
N GLN A 142 13.56 5.37 -12.19
CA GLN A 142 12.65 6.19 -13.01
C GLN A 142 13.02 6.16 -14.51
N ASP A 143 14.25 5.77 -14.85
CA ASP A 143 14.69 5.55 -16.22
C ASP A 143 14.36 4.11 -16.65
N LEU A 144 13.52 3.99 -17.68
CA LEU A 144 13.08 2.71 -18.21
C LEU A 144 14.23 1.90 -18.81
N ASP A 145 15.24 2.53 -19.40
CA ASP A 145 16.37 1.81 -19.98
C ASP A 145 17.32 1.29 -18.90
N TYR A 146 17.45 2.04 -17.80
CA TYR A 146 18.10 1.52 -16.60
C TYR A 146 17.38 0.29 -16.06
N LEU A 147 16.05 0.33 -15.93
CA LEU A 147 15.25 -0.80 -15.45
C LEU A 147 15.44 -2.06 -16.31
N LYS A 148 15.34 -1.92 -17.64
CA LYS A 148 15.52 -3.02 -18.60
C LYS A 148 16.91 -3.66 -18.50
N LYS A 149 17.96 -2.84 -18.37
CA LYS A 149 19.34 -3.33 -18.24
C LYS A 149 19.60 -4.00 -16.89
N LYS A 150 18.97 -3.50 -15.82
CA LYS A 150 19.24 -3.95 -14.45
C LYS A 150 18.48 -5.22 -14.07
N PHE A 151 17.26 -5.36 -14.57
CA PHE A 151 16.31 -6.38 -14.13
C PHE A 151 15.70 -7.15 -15.29
N THR A 152 15.56 -8.46 -15.10
CA THR A 152 14.54 -9.25 -15.78
C THR A 152 13.21 -9.08 -15.06
N TYR A 153 12.08 -9.38 -15.72
CA TYR A 153 10.75 -9.38 -15.10
C TYR A 153 10.76 -10.09 -13.75
N ASN A 154 11.28 -11.33 -13.74
CA ASN A 154 11.34 -12.17 -12.55
C ASN A 154 12.13 -11.51 -11.42
N LYS A 155 13.31 -10.96 -11.73
CA LYS A 155 14.18 -10.35 -10.74
C LYS A 155 13.54 -9.10 -10.14
N TYR A 156 12.82 -8.32 -10.96
CA TYR A 156 12.12 -7.13 -10.52
C TYR A 156 11.00 -7.47 -9.54
N TYR A 157 10.02 -8.28 -9.94
CA TYR A 157 8.87 -8.61 -9.09
C TYR A 157 9.25 -9.47 -7.90
N LYS A 158 10.18 -10.43 -8.04
CA LYS A 158 10.70 -11.20 -6.91
C LYS A 158 11.34 -10.29 -5.85
N ARG A 159 12.12 -9.28 -6.28
CA ARG A 159 12.71 -8.30 -5.36
C ARG A 159 11.64 -7.53 -4.59
N LEU A 160 10.55 -7.12 -5.24
CA LEU A 160 9.45 -6.42 -4.58
C LEU A 160 8.80 -7.30 -3.50
N HIS A 161 8.43 -8.53 -3.84
CA HIS A 161 7.86 -9.50 -2.89
C HIS A 161 8.81 -9.78 -1.71
N ASP A 162 10.08 -10.09 -2.00
CA ASP A 162 11.07 -10.39 -0.97
C ASP A 162 11.30 -9.18 -0.04
N SER A 163 11.26 -7.96 -0.59
CA SER A 163 11.43 -6.72 0.18
C SER A 163 10.28 -6.46 1.14
N VAL A 164 9.03 -6.61 0.68
CA VAL A 164 7.83 -6.44 1.53
C VAL A 164 7.82 -7.49 2.64
N ARG A 165 8.17 -8.75 2.32
CA ARG A 165 8.25 -9.83 3.31
C ARG A 165 9.32 -9.57 4.37
N LYS A 166 10.50 -9.14 3.94
CA LYS A 166 11.66 -8.95 4.83
C LYS A 166 11.58 -7.68 5.67
N TYR A 167 10.95 -6.63 5.15
CA TYR A 167 10.87 -5.32 5.78
C TYR A 167 9.43 -4.83 5.95
N PRO A 168 8.56 -5.54 6.70
CA PRO A 168 7.13 -5.22 6.77
C PRO A 168 6.81 -3.90 7.49
N PHE A 169 7.77 -3.32 8.22
CA PHE A 169 7.58 -2.07 8.96
C PHE A 169 8.03 -0.84 8.19
N VAL A 170 8.75 -0.97 7.05
CA VAL A 170 9.23 0.18 6.26
C VAL A 170 8.25 0.53 5.14
N MET A 171 8.32 1.77 4.66
CA MET A 171 7.34 2.34 3.71
C MET A 171 7.98 2.79 2.39
N HIS A 172 9.21 2.35 2.15
CA HIS A 172 9.94 2.57 0.91
C HIS A 172 10.43 1.23 0.38
N THR A 173 10.59 1.15 -0.95
CA THR A 173 11.26 0.01 -1.58
C THR A 173 12.77 0.12 -1.32
N PRO A 174 13.41 -0.89 -0.72
CA PRO A 174 14.86 -0.86 -0.54
C PRO A 174 15.59 -0.97 -1.89
N CYS A 175 16.80 -0.43 -1.99
CA CYS A 175 17.62 -0.57 -3.20
C CYS A 175 17.89 -2.04 -3.59
N ASN A 176 17.90 -2.95 -2.61
CA ASN A 176 17.93 -4.40 -2.83
C ASN A 176 17.35 -5.15 -1.61
N SER A 177 17.07 -6.44 -1.78
CA SER A 177 16.51 -7.30 -0.74
C SER A 177 17.46 -7.57 0.44
N SER A 178 18.72 -7.13 0.39
CA SER A 178 19.73 -7.28 1.45
C SER A 178 20.19 -5.96 2.06
N CYS A 179 19.46 -4.86 1.84
CA CYS A 179 19.87 -3.53 2.25
C CYS A 179 20.01 -3.41 3.77
N LYS A 180 21.25 -3.32 4.27
CA LYS A 180 21.57 -3.21 5.70
C LYS A 180 20.93 -1.98 6.36
N LYS A 181 20.87 -0.84 5.67
CA LYS A 181 20.27 0.40 6.20
C LYS A 181 18.76 0.24 6.39
N THR A 182 18.06 -0.36 5.42
CA THR A 182 16.64 -0.67 5.56
C THR A 182 16.39 -1.71 6.65
N ALA A 183 17.25 -2.73 6.79
CA ALA A 183 17.14 -3.72 7.86
C ALA A 183 17.20 -3.06 9.25
N LYS A 184 18.16 -2.14 9.48
CA LYS A 184 18.26 -1.36 10.72
C LYS A 184 17.00 -0.53 10.97
N LEU A 185 16.48 0.16 9.95
CA LEU A 185 15.21 0.92 10.06
C LEU A 185 14.03 0.02 10.41
N ASN A 186 13.91 -1.14 9.78
CA ASN A 186 12.84 -2.10 10.04
C ASN A 186 12.85 -2.57 11.51
N ILE A 187 14.03 -2.87 12.07
CA ILE A 187 14.19 -3.24 13.49
C ILE A 187 13.79 -2.07 14.41
N LYS A 188 14.29 -0.86 14.12
CA LYS A 188 13.92 0.35 14.87
C LYS A 188 12.42 0.57 14.90
N TYR A 189 11.77 0.45 13.74
CA TYR A 189 10.33 0.68 13.58
C TYR A 189 9.52 -0.44 14.27
N LYS A 190 9.92 -1.71 14.10
CA LYS A 190 9.33 -2.85 14.80
C LYS A 190 9.35 -2.65 16.32
N ASN A 191 10.51 -2.28 16.88
CA ASN A 191 10.67 -2.08 18.32
C ASN A 191 9.81 -0.92 18.84
N ALA A 192 9.69 0.16 18.07
CA ALA A 192 8.80 1.27 18.42
C ALA A 192 7.33 0.83 18.46
N VAL A 193 6.86 0.09 17.44
CA VAL A 193 5.48 -0.40 17.40
C VAL A 193 5.23 -1.37 18.56
N LYS A 194 6.16 -2.30 18.83
CA LYS A 194 6.07 -3.22 19.97
C LYS A 194 5.99 -2.49 21.31
N LYS A 195 6.76 -1.41 21.48
CA LYS A 195 6.80 -0.61 22.71
C LYS A 195 5.55 0.25 22.90
N PHE A 196 5.13 0.95 21.86
CA PHE A 196 4.12 2.00 21.99
C PHE A 196 2.70 1.53 21.64
N ALA A 197 2.54 0.46 20.86
CA ALA A 197 1.26 -0.10 20.44
C ALA A 197 1.31 -1.64 20.43
N PRO A 198 1.50 -2.28 21.61
CA PRO A 198 1.70 -3.73 21.71
C PRO A 198 0.51 -4.55 21.21
N HIS A 199 -0.72 -4.08 21.40
CA HIS A 199 -1.93 -4.74 20.90
C HIS A 199 -1.97 -4.73 19.37
N PHE A 200 -1.75 -3.56 18.76
CA PHE A 200 -1.58 -3.48 17.32
C PHE A 200 -0.43 -4.35 16.81
N TYR A 201 0.74 -4.35 17.47
CA TYR A 201 1.87 -5.20 17.08
C TYR A 201 1.48 -6.68 17.05
N LYS A 202 0.83 -7.19 18.09
CA LYS A 202 0.39 -8.60 18.17
C LYS A 202 -0.58 -8.94 17.03
N LYS A 203 -1.55 -8.06 16.76
CA LYS A 203 -2.50 -8.23 15.64
C LYS A 203 -1.80 -8.17 14.28
N PHE A 204 -1.01 -7.14 14.03
CA PHE A 204 -0.34 -6.89 12.75
C PHE A 204 0.69 -7.97 12.40
N SER A 205 1.40 -8.50 13.41
CA SER A 205 2.40 -9.57 13.23
C SER A 205 1.80 -10.98 13.21
N SER A 206 0.50 -11.12 13.53
CA SER A 206 -0.17 -12.42 13.56
C SER A 206 -0.20 -13.06 12.18
N LYS A 207 0.04 -14.37 12.17
CA LYS A 207 -0.08 -15.21 10.97
C LYS A 207 -1.51 -15.71 10.87
N LYS A 208 -2.15 -15.44 9.74
CA LYS A 208 -3.52 -15.87 9.45
C LYS A 208 -3.50 -16.79 8.24
N VAL A 209 -4.11 -17.96 8.37
CA VAL A 209 -4.09 -18.98 7.32
C VAL A 209 -5.51 -19.39 7.01
N TYR A 210 -5.88 -19.39 5.74
CA TYR A 210 -7.18 -19.86 5.30
C TYR A 210 -7.10 -20.43 3.88
N LYS A 211 -8.09 -21.25 3.51
CA LYS A 211 -8.25 -21.78 2.15
C LYS A 211 -9.36 -21.00 1.44
N THR A 212 -9.13 -20.62 0.20
CA THR A 212 -10.14 -19.95 -0.64
C THR A 212 -9.87 -20.24 -2.11
N ASP A 213 -10.92 -20.05 -2.92
CA ASP A 213 -10.74 -19.85 -4.35
C ASP A 213 -10.20 -18.44 -4.58
N LEU A 214 -9.21 -18.33 -5.47
CA LEU A 214 -8.71 -17.08 -6.00
C LEU A 214 -9.04 -17.01 -7.48
N ILE A 215 -9.51 -15.85 -7.94
CA ILE A 215 -9.72 -15.54 -9.35
C ILE A 215 -8.50 -14.77 -9.83
N VAL A 216 -7.82 -15.27 -10.87
CA VAL A 216 -6.77 -14.54 -11.57
C VAL A 216 -7.42 -13.38 -12.29
N ASP A 217 -6.99 -12.17 -11.95
CA ASP A 217 -7.45 -10.93 -12.56
C ASP A 217 -6.44 -10.52 -13.62
N THR A 218 -5.67 -9.44 -13.42
CA THR A 218 -4.71 -8.97 -14.40
C THR A 218 -3.28 -9.41 -14.08
N PRO A 219 -2.45 -9.78 -15.08
CA PRO A 219 -1.01 -9.83 -14.90
C PRO A 219 -0.49 -8.42 -14.64
N SER A 220 0.45 -8.28 -13.72
CA SER A 220 1.17 -7.03 -13.53
C SER A 220 2.29 -6.92 -14.55
N ASP A 221 2.42 -5.75 -15.15
CA ASP A 221 3.49 -5.49 -16.09
C ASP A 221 3.74 -3.98 -16.23
N ILE A 222 4.87 -3.61 -16.83
CA ILE A 222 5.19 -2.26 -17.24
C ILE A 222 5.17 -2.22 -18.76
N PHE A 223 4.22 -1.48 -19.31
CA PHE A 223 4.03 -1.35 -20.76
C PHE A 223 4.46 0.04 -21.24
N VAL A 224 5.09 0.08 -22.41
CA VAL A 224 5.35 1.30 -23.19
C VAL A 224 4.81 1.05 -24.59
N ASN A 225 3.90 1.93 -25.06
CA ASN A 225 3.26 1.80 -26.37
C ASN A 225 2.64 0.41 -26.60
N GLY A 226 1.97 -0.14 -25.58
CA GLY A 226 1.33 -1.46 -25.62
C GLY A 226 2.27 -2.66 -25.55
N LYS A 227 3.59 -2.47 -25.47
CA LYS A 227 4.58 -3.55 -25.37
C LYS A 227 5.20 -3.62 -23.99
N SER A 228 5.36 -4.83 -23.48
CA SER A 228 6.10 -5.09 -22.23
C SER A 228 7.53 -4.56 -22.38
N ILE A 229 8.03 -3.84 -21.37
CA ILE A 229 9.45 -3.43 -21.37
C ILE A 229 10.39 -4.62 -21.14
N TRP A 230 9.88 -5.75 -20.66
CA TRP A 230 10.68 -6.92 -20.32
C TRP A 230 10.78 -7.87 -21.52
N PRO A 231 11.99 -8.37 -21.84
CA PRO A 231 12.22 -9.21 -23.01
C PRO A 231 11.73 -10.65 -22.85
N ALA A 232 11.81 -11.24 -21.64
CA ALA A 232 11.37 -12.60 -21.38
C ALA A 232 10.80 -12.74 -19.95
N LYS A 233 9.77 -13.58 -19.80
CA LYS A 233 9.07 -13.83 -18.54
C LYS A 233 9.00 -15.34 -18.29
N SER A 234 9.71 -15.84 -17.29
CA SER A 234 9.58 -17.25 -16.84
C SER A 234 8.83 -17.39 -15.51
N ILE A 235 8.39 -16.26 -14.97
CA ILE A 235 7.50 -16.10 -13.83
C ILE A 235 6.59 -14.91 -14.15
N LEU A 236 5.34 -14.95 -13.71
CA LEU A 236 4.38 -13.85 -13.82
C LEU A 236 3.87 -13.43 -12.44
N GLU A 237 3.75 -12.13 -12.21
CA GLU A 237 2.99 -11.57 -11.10
C GLU A 237 1.55 -11.33 -11.58
N TYR A 238 0.59 -11.80 -10.79
CA TYR A 238 -0.84 -11.58 -11.02
C TYR A 238 -1.44 -10.81 -9.86
N SER A 239 -2.39 -9.93 -10.17
CA SER A 239 -3.42 -9.59 -9.20
C SER A 239 -4.42 -10.76 -9.12
N VAL A 240 -4.74 -11.19 -7.91
CA VAL A 240 -5.70 -12.28 -7.67
C VAL A 240 -6.72 -11.89 -6.61
N ILE A 241 -7.97 -12.23 -6.85
CA ILE A 241 -9.11 -11.81 -6.02
C ILE A 241 -9.63 -13.00 -5.23
N ALA A 242 -9.70 -12.85 -3.90
CA ALA A 242 -10.34 -13.83 -3.04
C ALA A 242 -11.84 -13.87 -3.30
N LYS A 243 -12.36 -15.03 -3.70
CA LYS A 243 -13.77 -15.19 -4.02
C LYS A 243 -14.66 -15.13 -2.77
N LYS A 244 -14.18 -15.70 -1.65
CA LYS A 244 -14.85 -15.62 -0.35
C LYS A 244 -14.33 -14.42 0.44
N LYS A 245 -15.23 -13.81 1.21
CA LYS A 245 -14.85 -12.74 2.14
C LYS A 245 -14.01 -13.33 3.27
N TYR A 246 -12.89 -12.67 3.58
CA TYR A 246 -12.12 -12.87 4.79
C TYR A 246 -12.23 -11.60 5.62
N GLU A 247 -12.57 -11.70 6.91
CA GLU A 247 -12.81 -10.53 7.77
C GLU A 247 -13.77 -9.49 7.15
N GLY A 248 -14.79 -9.97 6.41
CA GLY A 248 -15.78 -9.11 5.75
C GLY A 248 -15.36 -8.54 4.39
N HIS A 249 -14.17 -8.86 3.88
CA HIS A 249 -13.62 -8.28 2.65
C HIS A 249 -13.23 -9.33 1.60
N ASN A 250 -13.52 -9.05 0.33
CA ASN A 250 -12.88 -9.74 -0.79
C ASN A 250 -11.52 -9.08 -1.04
N TYR A 251 -10.46 -9.73 -0.58
CA TYR A 251 -9.10 -9.21 -0.74
C TYR A 251 -8.59 -9.36 -2.16
N ILE A 252 -7.73 -8.43 -2.55
CA ILE A 252 -6.92 -8.50 -3.75
C ILE A 252 -5.47 -8.67 -3.30
N TYR A 253 -4.81 -9.69 -3.81
CA TYR A 253 -3.44 -10.03 -3.51
C TYR A 253 -2.58 -9.96 -4.76
N THR A 254 -1.28 -9.84 -4.57
CA THR A 254 -0.32 -10.14 -5.64
C THR A 254 0.17 -11.58 -5.48
N HIS A 255 0.26 -12.31 -6.60
CA HIS A 255 0.72 -13.69 -6.66
C HIS A 255 1.79 -13.85 -7.72
N LEU A 256 3.01 -14.19 -7.28
CA LEU A 256 4.12 -14.50 -8.18
C LEU A 256 4.13 -16.01 -8.48
N SER A 257 3.99 -16.40 -9.75
CA SER A 257 3.85 -17.80 -10.18
C SER A 257 4.72 -18.17 -11.37
N LYS A 258 5.26 -19.39 -11.35
CA LYS A 258 5.91 -20.00 -12.53
C LYS A 258 4.89 -20.54 -13.55
N LYS A 259 3.65 -20.76 -13.12
CA LYS A 259 2.57 -21.22 -14.00
C LYS A 259 1.91 -20.02 -14.67
N PHE A 260 1.57 -20.22 -15.94
CA PHE A 260 0.76 -19.28 -16.71
C PHE A 260 -0.72 -19.52 -16.39
N TYR A 261 -1.44 -18.44 -16.11
CA TYR A 261 -2.86 -18.47 -15.87
C TYR A 261 -3.52 -17.37 -16.69
N ASP A 262 -4.58 -17.73 -17.40
CA ASP A 262 -5.39 -16.77 -18.14
C ASP A 262 -6.30 -15.96 -17.19
N LEU A 263 -6.70 -14.77 -17.63
CA LEU A 263 -7.68 -13.93 -16.95
C LEU A 263 -8.95 -14.75 -16.66
N GLY A 264 -9.44 -14.69 -15.42
CA GLY A 264 -10.62 -15.45 -14.99
C GLY A 264 -10.33 -16.88 -14.55
N THR A 265 -9.08 -17.36 -14.62
CA THR A 265 -8.71 -18.67 -14.05
C THR A 265 -9.01 -18.69 -12.56
N VAL A 266 -9.77 -19.69 -12.12
CA VAL A 266 -10.08 -19.92 -10.71
C VAL A 266 -9.17 -21.00 -10.17
N VAL A 267 -8.37 -20.63 -9.17
CA VAL A 267 -7.43 -21.55 -8.51
C VAL A 267 -7.84 -21.79 -7.06
N ASP A 268 -7.76 -23.05 -6.64
CA ASP A 268 -7.81 -23.41 -5.23
C ASP A 268 -6.50 -23.02 -4.56
N ALA A 269 -6.55 -22.24 -3.48
CA ALA A 269 -5.33 -21.79 -2.83
C ALA A 269 -5.42 -21.78 -1.30
N LYS A 270 -4.27 -22.06 -0.69
CA LYS A 270 -3.99 -21.74 0.71
C LYS A 270 -3.34 -20.36 0.77
N VAL A 271 -3.99 -19.42 1.44
CA VAL A 271 -3.50 -18.05 1.65
C VAL A 271 -2.98 -17.95 3.07
N THR A 272 -1.73 -17.52 3.21
CA THR A 272 -1.08 -17.23 4.49
C THR A 272 -0.78 -15.74 4.55
N MET A 273 -1.58 -14.98 5.29
CA MET A 273 -1.38 -13.55 5.50
C MET A 273 -0.51 -13.30 6.72
N GLN A 274 0.43 -12.36 6.60
CA GLN A 274 1.18 -11.83 7.72
C GLN A 274 1.61 -10.40 7.40
N TYR A 275 1.49 -9.49 8.37
CA TYR A 275 1.74 -8.05 8.17
C TYR A 275 0.88 -7.50 7.01
N ARG A 276 1.51 -7.25 5.85
CA ARG A 276 0.88 -6.73 4.62
C ARG A 276 1.10 -7.60 3.40
N TYR A 277 1.68 -8.79 3.56
CA TYR A 277 1.86 -9.72 2.45
C TYR A 277 1.02 -10.96 2.65
N ALA A 278 0.75 -11.63 1.53
CA ALA A 278 0.12 -12.93 1.50
C ALA A 278 1.03 -13.90 0.74
N ASP A 279 1.38 -15.00 1.39
CA ASP A 279 1.98 -16.15 0.72
C ASP A 279 0.86 -17.05 0.20
N ILE A 280 0.81 -17.23 -1.12
CA ILE A 280 -0.25 -17.96 -1.80
C ILE A 280 0.33 -19.25 -2.35
N LYS A 281 -0.17 -20.39 -1.85
CA LYS A 281 0.13 -21.71 -2.39
C LYS A 281 -1.08 -22.20 -3.17
N VAL A 282 -0.97 -22.22 -4.49
CA VAL A 282 -1.98 -22.79 -5.39
C VAL A 282 -1.92 -24.31 -5.30
N SER A 283 -3.07 -24.94 -5.05
CA SER A 283 -3.22 -26.39 -5.00
C SER A 283 -3.57 -26.94 -6.38
N LYS A 284 -4.63 -26.43 -7.02
CA LYS A 284 -5.04 -26.84 -8.37
C LYS A 284 -5.84 -25.75 -9.07
N VAL A 285 -5.85 -25.79 -10.40
CA VAL A 285 -6.82 -25.04 -11.21
C VAL A 285 -8.16 -25.74 -11.08
N LYS A 286 -9.23 -24.97 -10.81
CA LYS A 286 -10.60 -25.50 -10.70
C LYS A 286 -11.36 -25.34 -12.00
N LYS A 287 -11.32 -24.15 -12.59
CA LYS A 287 -12.02 -23.81 -13.84
C LYS A 287 -11.58 -22.45 -14.35
N GLU A 288 -12.05 -22.08 -15.53
CA GLU A 288 -11.88 -20.75 -16.11
C GLU A 288 -13.23 -20.03 -16.21
N LEU A 289 -13.24 -18.73 -15.85
CA LEU A 289 -14.39 -17.85 -16.03
C LEU A 289 -14.21 -17.05 -17.32
N LYS A 290 -14.89 -17.49 -18.39
CA LYS A 290 -14.90 -16.75 -19.65
C LYS A 290 -15.46 -15.33 -19.43
N ASN A 291 -14.84 -14.34 -20.07
CA ASN A 291 -15.26 -12.93 -20.06
C ASN A 291 -15.36 -12.34 -18.64
N LEU A 292 -14.33 -12.52 -17.81
CA LEU A 292 -14.29 -11.88 -16.48
C LEU A 292 -14.48 -10.36 -16.63
N THR A 293 -15.51 -9.82 -15.98
CA THR A 293 -15.90 -8.41 -16.15
C THR A 293 -16.01 -7.70 -14.80
N HIS A 294 -15.45 -6.49 -14.72
CA HIS A 294 -15.57 -5.61 -13.56
C HIS A 294 -16.73 -4.63 -13.76
N ILE A 295 -17.79 -4.80 -12.98
CA ILE A 295 -18.97 -3.94 -13.02
C ILE A 295 -18.84 -2.89 -11.93
N ARG A 296 -18.72 -1.62 -12.32
CA ARG A 296 -18.67 -0.47 -11.41
C ARG A 296 -19.97 0.32 -11.54
N LYS A 297 -20.62 0.59 -10.41
CA LYS A 297 -21.73 1.54 -10.34
C LYS A 297 -21.20 2.87 -9.83
N PHE A 298 -21.02 3.81 -10.75
CA PHE A 298 -20.78 5.20 -10.37
C PHE A 298 -22.14 5.83 -10.08
N PHE A 299 -22.35 6.29 -8.85
CA PHE A 299 -23.42 7.26 -8.63
C PHE A 299 -22.98 8.53 -9.32
N VAL A 300 -23.72 8.96 -10.34
CA VAL A 300 -23.58 10.30 -10.90
C VAL A 300 -24.04 11.25 -9.82
N VAL A 301 -23.12 11.69 -8.95
CA VAL A 301 -23.38 12.82 -8.07
C VAL A 301 -23.34 14.05 -8.97
N GLY A 302 -24.52 14.64 -9.18
CA GLY A 302 -24.76 15.70 -10.15
C GLY A 302 -23.67 16.78 -10.15
N ARG A 303 -22.84 16.76 -11.19
CA ARG A 303 -22.37 18.00 -11.78
C ARG A 303 -23.46 18.43 -12.74
N LYS A 304 -24.27 19.40 -12.35
CA LYS A 304 -24.83 20.30 -13.37
C LYS A 304 -23.61 20.99 -13.99
N PHE A 305 -23.47 20.83 -15.31
CA PHE A 305 -22.50 21.58 -16.11
C PHE A 305 -22.80 23.07 -16.01
#